data_AF-A0A7J3TTS6-F1
#
_entry.id   AF-A0A7J3TTS6-F1
#
_cell.length_a   1.000
_cell.length_b   1.000
_cell.length_c   1.000
_cell.angle_alpha   90.00
_cell.angle_beta   90.00
_cell.angle_gamma   90.00
#
_symmetry.space_group_name_H-M   'P 1'
#
loop_
_entity.id
_entity.type
_entity.pdbx_description
1 polymer ?
#
loop_
_entity_poly.entity_id
_entity_poly.type
_entity_poly.pdbx_seq_one_letter_code
_entity_poly.pdbx_strand_id
1 'polypeptide(L)'
;MKNKRGITIQSMVIGIIILLIVTAILLFLFKAFPFQQTIDTEACRQSVLLRSQAIAGLQPGQLLGIPLNCKTKEITISSTNEEFIKREIANAMYDCWWMLGEGKMQFWSESAWKEFAIPGAGVVKSSCVICSTIRFDEKVKEKKLSLDMATYIEQTKVPSKNITYLEYFTEETGTKLPTDVLAPPITTDQDYVILFMGIEGDEWWEPWWHDLQAIGGLTAGSLFLAGPKATGALYKGAFKVASSNIATISRVVPAVESSADPVIKTFAIKAWWLIPIFMATQLGTNRWNSAIVASHCNQETKGCMQVMLLPMNASAIGPVCSTIESIP
;
A
#
# COMPACT_ATOMS: atom_id res chain seq x y z
N MET A 1 75.95 -5.81 37.63
CA MET A 1 74.67 -6.22 37.01
C MET A 1 74.16 -5.05 36.17
N LYS A 2 74.15 -5.16 34.83
CA LYS A 2 73.80 -4.05 33.92
C LYS A 2 72.28 -3.90 33.83
N ASN A 3 71.76 -2.83 34.42
CA ASN A 3 70.34 -2.48 34.45
C ASN A 3 69.90 -1.98 33.07
N LYS A 4 69.29 -2.84 32.24
CA LYS A 4 68.66 -2.47 30.97
C LYS A 4 67.19 -2.14 31.20
N ARG A 5 66.88 -0.90 31.60
CA ARG A 5 65.49 -0.41 31.78
C ARG A 5 65.01 0.58 30.69
N GLY A 6 65.71 0.71 29.56
CA GLY A 6 65.44 1.75 28.56
C GLY A 6 64.59 1.38 27.34
N ILE A 7 64.26 0.09 27.11
CA ILE A 7 63.69 -0.36 25.81
C ILE A 7 62.16 -0.44 25.79
N THR A 8 61.49 -0.43 26.95
CA THR A 8 60.03 -0.62 27.02
C THR A 8 59.19 0.63 26.71
N ILE A 9 59.76 1.83 26.74
CA ILE A 9 58.97 3.08 26.59
C ILE A 9 58.70 3.39 25.11
N GLN A 10 59.64 3.10 24.21
CA GLN A 10 59.51 3.48 22.79
C GLN A 10 58.46 2.65 22.04
N SER A 11 58.31 1.36 22.38
CA SER A 11 57.31 0.48 21.76
C SER A 11 55.88 0.83 22.18
N MET A 12 55.67 1.28 23.41
CA MET A 12 54.35 1.71 23.90
C MET A 12 53.86 2.97 23.16
N VAL A 13 54.75 3.94 22.91
CA VAL A 13 54.39 5.19 22.21
C VAL A 13 53.92 4.93 20.78
N ILE A 14 54.64 4.08 20.03
CA ILE A 14 54.26 3.73 18.66
C ILE A 14 52.90 3.02 18.64
N GLY A 15 52.65 2.11 19.61
CA GLY A 15 51.37 1.43 19.73
C GLY A 15 50.19 2.38 19.96
N ILE A 16 50.37 3.39 20.83
CA ILE A 16 49.34 4.40 21.09
C ILE A 16 49.05 5.24 19.84
N ILE A 17 50.09 5.66 19.10
CA ILE A 17 49.90 6.45 17.87
C ILE A 17 49.10 5.65 16.83
N ILE A 18 49.43 4.38 16.62
CA ILE A 18 48.70 3.51 15.68
C ILE A 18 47.24 3.34 16.12
N LEU A 19 46.99 3.09 17.41
CA LEU A 19 45.63 2.96 17.95
C LEU A 19 44.80 4.23 17.70
N LEU A 20 45.39 5.41 17.91
CA LEU A 20 44.74 6.70 17.66
C LEU A 20 44.40 6.87 16.17
N ILE A 21 45.33 6.51 15.27
CA ILE A 21 45.10 6.59 13.82
C ILE A 21 43.96 5.65 13.40
N VAL A 22 43.96 4.39 13.87
CA VAL A 22 42.90 3.42 13.55
C VAL A 22 41.54 3.89 14.08
N THR A 23 41.51 4.41 15.31
CA THR A 23 40.27 4.95 15.90
C THR A 23 39.77 6.15 15.12
N ALA A 24 40.65 7.05 14.68
CA ALA A 24 40.28 8.20 13.86
C ALA A 24 39.72 7.78 12.49
N ILE A 25 40.32 6.77 11.84
CA ILE A 25 39.82 6.21 10.58
C ILE A 25 38.44 5.58 10.79
N LEU A 26 38.25 4.78 11.85
CA LEU A 26 36.96 4.18 12.15
C LEU A 26 35.89 5.25 12.39
N LEU A 27 36.17 6.28 13.19
CA LEU A 27 35.25 7.40 13.42
C LEU A 27 34.92 8.17 12.13
N PHE A 28 35.91 8.33 11.25
CA PHE A 28 35.69 8.94 9.93
C PHE A 28 34.76 8.08 9.06
N LEU A 29 34.98 6.76 9.01
CA LEU A 29 34.11 5.84 8.27
C LEU A 29 32.70 5.84 8.86
N PHE A 30 32.54 5.78 10.19
CA PHE A 30 31.23 5.84 10.85
C PHE A 30 30.46 7.14 10.53
N LYS A 31 31.17 8.26 10.32
CA LYS A 31 30.53 9.53 9.90
C LYS A 31 30.25 9.61 8.40
N ALA A 32 31.07 8.97 7.56
CA ALA A 32 30.95 9.02 6.11
C ALA A 32 29.82 8.13 5.56
N PHE A 33 29.49 7.03 6.25
CA PHE A 33 28.43 6.13 5.81
C PHE A 33 27.05 6.54 6.37
N PRO A 34 26.02 6.73 5.53
CA PRO A 34 24.67 7.07 5.96
C PRO A 34 23.94 5.84 6.54
N PHE A 35 24.44 5.31 7.67
CA PHE A 35 23.94 4.07 8.28
C PHE A 35 22.49 4.16 8.78
N GLN A 36 21.99 5.34 9.14
CA GLN A 36 20.68 5.45 9.80
C GLN A 36 19.49 5.04 8.91
N GLN A 37 19.47 5.47 7.65
CA GLN A 37 18.31 5.19 6.77
C GLN A 37 18.19 3.71 6.42
N THR A 38 19.32 3.02 6.22
CA THR A 38 19.31 1.58 5.92
C THR A 38 18.95 0.74 7.14
N ILE A 39 19.32 1.21 8.35
CA ILE A 39 18.94 0.53 9.60
C ILE A 39 17.43 0.53 9.79
N ASP A 40 16.74 1.64 9.55
CA ASP A 40 15.28 1.72 9.77
C ASP A 40 14.51 0.81 8.80
N THR A 41 14.90 0.75 7.52
CA THR A 41 14.25 -0.14 6.53
C THR A 41 14.48 -1.62 6.87
N GLU A 42 15.70 -2.00 7.22
CA GLU A 42 16.00 -3.40 7.59
C GLU A 42 15.37 -3.78 8.93
N ALA A 43 15.34 -2.87 9.91
CA ALA A 43 14.66 -3.09 11.19
C ALA A 43 13.15 -3.30 11.00
N CYS A 44 12.51 -2.51 10.13
CA CYS A 44 11.11 -2.70 9.76
C CYS A 44 10.90 -4.09 9.14
N ARG A 45 11.71 -4.45 8.13
CA ARG A 45 11.62 -5.74 7.45
C ARG A 45 11.85 -6.93 8.38
N GLN A 46 12.80 -6.83 9.30
CA GLN A 46 13.03 -7.84 10.32
C GLN A 46 11.84 -7.94 11.28
N SER A 47 11.23 -6.82 11.67
CA SER A 47 10.04 -6.84 12.53
C SER A 47 8.83 -7.50 11.83
N VAL A 48 8.65 -7.26 10.54
CA VAL A 48 7.65 -7.92 9.70
C VAL A 48 7.89 -9.42 9.65
N LEU A 49 9.14 -9.85 9.38
CA LEU A 49 9.51 -11.25 9.32
C LEU A 49 9.31 -11.97 10.65
N LEU A 50 9.68 -11.34 11.77
CA LEU A 50 9.50 -11.92 13.11
C LEU A 50 8.01 -12.05 13.47
N ARG A 51 7.18 -11.09 13.07
CA ARG A 51 5.72 -11.14 13.27
C ARG A 51 5.03 -12.18 12.39
N SER A 52 5.56 -12.45 11.20
CA SER A 52 4.97 -13.39 10.24
C SER A 52 5.36 -14.84 10.48
N GLN A 53 6.40 -15.11 11.28
CA GLN A 53 6.80 -16.48 11.61
C GLN A 53 5.88 -17.10 12.67
N ALA A 54 5.33 -18.28 12.37
CA ALA A 54 4.63 -19.10 13.36
C ALA A 54 5.66 -19.72 14.32
N ILE A 55 5.64 -19.32 15.59
CA ILE A 55 6.51 -19.90 16.62
C ILE A 55 5.72 -20.97 17.37
N ALA A 56 6.14 -22.24 17.22
CA ALA A 56 5.74 -23.42 18.01
C ALA A 56 4.36 -23.36 18.70
N GLY A 57 3.28 -23.34 17.92
CA GLY A 57 1.89 -23.39 18.41
C GLY A 57 1.17 -22.04 18.44
N LEU A 58 1.86 -20.92 18.16
CA LEU A 58 1.24 -19.61 17.93
C LEU A 58 1.01 -19.41 16.43
N GLN A 59 -0.18 -18.95 16.07
CA GLN A 59 -0.48 -18.55 14.70
C GLN A 59 0.28 -17.25 14.36
N PRO A 60 0.63 -17.01 13.07
CA PRO A 60 1.19 -15.74 12.62
C PRO A 60 0.34 -14.56 13.13
N GLY A 61 0.99 -13.48 13.59
CA GLY A 61 0.29 -12.31 14.15
C GLY A 61 -0.19 -12.43 15.61
N GLN A 62 -0.10 -13.61 16.25
CA GLN A 62 -0.47 -13.80 17.67
C GLN A 62 0.67 -13.53 18.66
N LEU A 63 1.88 -13.21 18.20
CA LEU A 63 2.99 -12.79 19.06
C LEU A 63 2.72 -11.39 19.62
N LEU A 64 1.82 -11.36 20.60
CA LEU A 64 1.41 -10.21 21.40
C LEU A 64 2.65 -9.62 22.08
N GLY A 65 3.23 -8.59 21.46
CA GLY A 65 4.27 -7.77 22.10
C GLY A 65 5.49 -7.43 21.26
N ILE A 66 5.62 -7.94 20.02
CA ILE A 66 6.67 -7.43 19.12
C ILE A 66 6.10 -6.22 18.39
N PRO A 67 6.52 -4.97 18.68
CA PRO A 67 6.04 -3.80 17.96
C PRO A 67 6.57 -3.80 16.51
N LEU A 68 5.81 -3.19 15.61
CA LEU A 68 6.25 -2.96 14.24
C LEU A 68 7.25 -1.79 14.26
N ASN A 69 8.49 -2.03 13.86
CA ASN A 69 9.54 -1.00 13.89
C ASN A 69 9.65 -0.26 12.56
N CYS A 70 8.51 0.01 11.94
CA CYS A 70 8.43 0.71 10.66
C CYS A 70 8.23 2.21 10.91
N LYS A 71 9.31 2.97 10.77
CA LYS A 71 9.29 4.44 10.82
C LYS A 71 8.91 5.00 9.46
N THR A 72 8.08 6.04 9.45
CA THR A 72 7.74 6.77 8.23
C THR A 72 8.95 7.55 7.71
N LYS A 73 9.35 7.29 6.47
CA LYS A 73 10.44 8.04 5.81
C LYS A 73 9.91 9.32 5.17
N GLU A 74 10.48 10.47 5.51
CA GLU A 74 10.21 11.72 4.81
C GLU A 74 11.12 11.86 3.59
N ILE A 75 10.54 12.05 2.41
CA ILE A 75 11.24 12.23 1.14
C ILE A 75 10.90 13.62 0.60
N THR A 76 11.86 14.53 0.66
CA THR A 76 11.73 15.89 0.14
C THR A 76 12.27 15.97 -1.29
N ILE A 77 11.42 16.39 -2.21
CA ILE A 77 11.73 16.49 -3.64
C ILE A 77 11.89 17.96 -4.02
N SER A 78 13.13 18.35 -4.27
CA SER A 78 13.52 19.72 -4.65
C SER A 78 13.76 19.90 -6.16
N SER A 79 13.88 18.79 -6.90
CA SER A 79 14.12 18.79 -8.34
C SER A 79 12.82 18.97 -9.12
N THR A 80 12.86 19.78 -10.17
CA THR A 80 11.72 19.97 -11.10
C THR A 80 11.79 19.04 -12.32
N ASN A 81 12.73 18.09 -12.34
CA ASN A 81 12.84 17.12 -13.43
C ASN A 81 11.80 16.00 -13.22
N GLU A 82 10.82 15.89 -14.11
CA GLU A 82 9.72 14.94 -13.97
C GLU A 82 10.20 13.49 -13.84
N GLU A 83 11.20 13.07 -14.60
CA GLU A 83 11.73 11.70 -14.57
C GLU A 83 12.37 11.39 -13.21
N PHE A 84 13.09 12.36 -12.63
CA PHE A 84 13.62 12.26 -11.27
C PHE A 84 12.48 12.09 -10.26
N ILE A 85 11.43 12.92 -10.33
CA ILE A 85 10.30 12.87 -9.40
C ILE A 85 9.60 11.49 -9.49
N LYS A 86 9.30 11.04 -10.71
CA LYS A 86 8.65 9.74 -10.94
C LYS A 86 9.50 8.59 -10.40
N ARG A 87 10.83 8.67 -10.58
CA ARG A 87 11.78 7.68 -10.06
C ARG A 87 11.77 7.61 -8.54
N GLU A 88 11.85 8.75 -7.85
CA GLU A 88 11.85 8.79 -6.39
C GLU A 88 10.54 8.22 -5.81
N ILE A 89 9.40 8.56 -6.40
CA ILE A 89 8.10 8.02 -5.98
C ILE A 89 8.03 6.51 -6.22
N ALA A 90 8.42 6.03 -7.41
CA ALA A 90 8.39 4.60 -7.74
C ALA A 90 9.34 3.77 -6.87
N ASN A 91 10.55 4.29 -6.59
CA ASN A 91 11.49 3.67 -5.65
C ASN A 91 10.89 3.57 -4.24
N ALA A 92 10.24 4.63 -3.76
CA ALA A 92 9.63 4.61 -2.44
C ALA A 92 8.45 3.63 -2.35
N MET A 93 7.66 3.46 -3.42
CA MET A 93 6.62 2.42 -3.50
C MET A 93 7.25 1.01 -3.50
N TYR A 94 8.34 0.82 -4.25
CA TYR A 94 9.09 -0.42 -4.27
C TYR A 94 9.65 -0.77 -2.89
N ASP A 95 10.29 0.17 -2.21
CA ASP A 95 10.86 -0.01 -0.88
C ASP A 95 9.78 -0.41 0.12
N CYS A 96 8.63 0.28 0.09
CA CYS A 96 7.46 -0.02 0.92
C CYS A 96 6.93 -1.45 0.70
N TRP A 97 6.78 -1.86 -0.55
CA TRP A 97 6.34 -3.21 -0.89
C TRP A 97 7.33 -4.27 -0.41
N TRP A 98 8.62 -4.06 -0.67
CA TRP A 98 9.68 -5.00 -0.32
C TRP A 98 9.89 -5.13 1.19
N MET A 99 9.90 -4.02 1.93
CA MET A 99 10.13 -4.03 3.39
C MET A 99 8.99 -4.70 4.15
N LEU A 100 7.76 -4.65 3.60
CA LEU A 100 6.58 -5.29 4.17
C LEU A 100 6.33 -6.70 3.62
N GLY A 101 7.35 -7.29 2.99
CA GLY A 101 7.34 -8.70 2.60
C GLY A 101 6.54 -8.99 1.34
N GLU A 102 6.41 -8.03 0.43
CA GLU A 102 5.83 -8.19 -0.91
C GLU A 102 4.40 -8.76 -0.89
N GLY A 103 3.65 -8.46 0.18
CA GLY A 103 2.29 -9.00 0.39
C GLY A 103 2.22 -10.49 0.74
N LYS A 104 3.36 -11.17 0.88
CA LYS A 104 3.45 -12.61 1.23
C LYS A 104 3.44 -12.88 2.73
N MET A 105 3.70 -11.85 3.54
CA MET A 105 3.86 -11.96 4.98
C MET A 105 2.57 -11.53 5.68
N GLN A 106 2.04 -12.39 6.56
CA GLN A 106 0.94 -12.05 7.46
C GLN A 106 1.50 -11.59 8.80
N PHE A 107 1.65 -10.27 8.97
CA PHE A 107 2.29 -9.68 10.17
C PHE A 107 1.37 -8.77 11.00
N TRP A 108 0.10 -8.66 10.59
CA TRP A 108 -0.88 -7.84 11.30
C TRP A 108 -1.26 -8.50 12.64
N SER A 109 -1.43 -7.69 13.68
CA SER A 109 -1.83 -8.19 14.99
C SER A 109 -3.32 -8.55 15.02
N GLU A 110 -3.71 -9.63 15.70
CA GLU A 110 -5.14 -9.94 15.90
C GLU A 110 -5.90 -8.80 16.59
N SER A 111 -5.23 -8.01 17.43
CA SER A 111 -5.79 -6.83 18.09
C SER A 111 -6.20 -5.76 17.08
N ALA A 112 -5.41 -5.54 16.02
CA ALA A 112 -5.77 -4.61 14.96
C ALA A 112 -7.09 -5.01 14.27
N TRP A 113 -7.40 -6.31 14.25
CA TRP A 113 -8.60 -6.85 13.64
C TRP A 113 -9.77 -7.05 14.59
N LYS A 114 -9.56 -7.22 15.91
CA LYS A 114 -10.64 -7.59 16.85
C LYS A 114 -11.35 -6.41 17.52
N GLU A 115 -10.68 -5.31 17.86
CA GLU A 115 -11.25 -4.32 18.79
C GLU A 115 -12.41 -3.45 18.24
N PHE A 116 -12.50 -3.24 16.92
CA PHE A 116 -13.44 -2.26 16.34
C PHE A 116 -14.64 -2.84 15.57
N ALA A 117 -14.96 -4.13 15.74
CA ALA A 117 -16.05 -4.74 14.99
C ALA A 117 -17.31 -4.60 15.84
N ILE A 118 -18.20 -3.67 15.47
CA ILE A 118 -19.57 -3.71 15.97
C ILE A 118 -20.18 -5.00 15.40
N PRO A 119 -20.58 -5.98 16.25
CA PRO A 119 -21.18 -7.22 15.76
C PRO A 119 -22.41 -6.88 14.90
N GLY A 120 -22.37 -7.21 13.61
CA GLY A 120 -23.48 -7.02 12.68
C GLY A 120 -23.40 -5.80 11.75
N ALA A 121 -22.38 -4.93 11.84
CA ALA A 121 -22.26 -3.76 10.97
C ALA A 121 -21.40 -3.96 9.70
N GLY A 122 -20.73 -5.12 9.56
CA GLY A 122 -20.04 -5.50 8.31
C GLY A 122 -18.86 -4.62 7.87
N VAL A 123 -18.37 -3.68 8.68
CA VAL A 123 -17.31 -2.77 8.24
C VAL A 123 -16.01 -3.54 8.08
N VAL A 124 -15.57 -3.74 6.83
CA VAL A 124 -14.27 -4.29 6.46
C VAL A 124 -13.19 -3.43 7.10
N LYS A 125 -12.39 -4.03 7.97
CA LYS A 125 -11.27 -3.33 8.61
C LYS A 125 -10.08 -3.32 7.67
N SER A 126 -9.32 -2.25 7.73
CA SER A 126 -8.06 -2.10 7.02
C SER A 126 -6.98 -1.61 7.96
N SER A 127 -5.88 -2.35 7.99
CA SER A 127 -4.69 -1.98 8.76
C SER A 127 -3.65 -1.43 7.80
N CYS A 128 -3.03 -0.32 8.17
CA CYS A 128 -2.13 0.42 7.29
C CYS A 128 -0.78 0.72 7.93
N VAL A 129 0.26 0.75 7.11
CA VAL A 129 1.60 1.23 7.46
C VAL A 129 1.94 2.36 6.50
N ILE A 130 2.22 3.55 7.04
CA ILE A 130 2.76 4.65 6.24
C ILE A 130 4.26 4.44 6.08
N CYS A 131 4.68 4.01 4.89
CA CYS A 131 6.08 3.77 4.58
C CYS A 131 6.85 5.07 4.35
N SER A 132 6.26 6.01 3.60
CA SER A 132 6.92 7.26 3.26
C SER A 132 5.94 8.41 3.05
N THR A 133 6.39 9.62 3.34
CA THR A 133 5.72 10.87 2.95
C THR A 133 6.56 11.56 1.88
N ILE A 134 5.91 11.92 0.78
CA ILE A 134 6.52 12.64 -0.33
C ILE A 134 6.13 14.11 -0.18
N ARG A 135 7.12 14.95 0.11
CA ARG A 135 6.95 16.40 0.20
C ARG A 135 7.62 17.08 -0.98
N PHE A 136 6.88 17.96 -1.64
CA PHE A 136 7.44 18.77 -2.72
C PHE A 136 7.89 20.13 -2.18
N ASP A 137 9.08 20.56 -2.57
CA ASP A 137 9.52 21.94 -2.31
C ASP A 137 8.60 22.93 -3.03
N GLU A 138 8.50 24.15 -2.50
CA GLU A 138 7.66 25.23 -3.07
C GLU A 138 7.95 25.47 -4.56
N LYS A 139 9.23 25.40 -4.97
CA LYS A 139 9.65 25.54 -6.38
C LYS A 139 9.03 24.49 -7.31
N VAL A 140 8.77 23.29 -6.79
CA VAL A 140 8.16 22.18 -7.53
C VAL A 140 6.64 22.31 -7.49
N LYS A 141 6.07 22.74 -6.34
CA LYS A 141 4.63 23.04 -6.17
C LYS A 141 4.15 24.14 -7.13
N GLU A 142 4.92 25.21 -7.27
CA GLU A 142 4.60 26.34 -8.18
C GLU A 142 4.45 25.92 -9.64
N LYS A 143 5.18 24.88 -10.09
CA LYS A 143 5.13 24.40 -11.47
C LYS A 143 3.89 23.56 -11.79
N LYS A 144 3.21 23.01 -10.77
CA LYS A 144 2.02 22.15 -10.92
C LYS A 144 2.21 21.07 -11.99
N LEU A 145 3.33 20.35 -11.91
CA LEU A 145 3.66 19.30 -12.86
C LEU A 145 2.62 18.18 -12.75
N SER A 146 2.23 17.64 -13.89
CA SER A 146 1.27 16.55 -14.00
C SER A 146 2.01 15.26 -14.36
N LEU A 147 2.17 14.37 -13.40
CA LEU A 147 2.98 13.17 -13.46
C LEU A 147 2.12 11.95 -13.78
N ASP A 148 2.30 11.40 -14.98
CA ASP A 148 1.76 10.07 -15.31
C ASP A 148 2.65 8.99 -14.69
N MET A 149 2.28 8.55 -13.48
CA MET A 149 2.96 7.50 -12.75
C MET A 149 2.58 6.09 -13.22
N ALA A 150 1.38 5.90 -13.79
CA ALA A 150 0.91 4.60 -14.22
C ALA A 150 1.74 4.10 -15.39
N THR A 151 1.88 4.93 -16.43
CA THR A 151 2.76 4.65 -17.57
C THR A 151 4.22 4.46 -17.13
N TYR A 152 4.68 5.24 -16.15
CA TYR A 152 6.05 5.15 -15.64
C TYR A 152 6.34 3.80 -14.98
N ILE A 153 5.45 3.33 -14.10
CA ILE A 153 5.59 2.04 -13.39
C ILE A 153 5.47 0.86 -14.36
N GLU A 154 4.65 0.98 -15.41
CA GLU A 154 4.53 -0.02 -16.47
C GLU A 154 5.82 -0.18 -17.29
N GLN A 155 6.46 0.94 -17.66
CA GLN A 155 7.56 0.93 -18.64
C GLN A 155 8.96 0.91 -18.01
N THR A 156 9.11 1.35 -16.77
CA THR A 156 10.42 1.57 -16.15
C THR A 156 10.87 0.34 -15.36
N LYS A 157 12.13 -0.08 -15.57
CA LYS A 157 12.76 -1.18 -14.84
C LYS A 157 13.13 -0.78 -13.41
N VAL A 158 12.94 -1.71 -12.48
CA VAL A 158 13.42 -1.55 -11.10
C VAL A 158 14.96 -1.56 -11.11
N PRO A 159 15.63 -0.68 -10.36
CA PRO A 159 17.09 -0.70 -10.24
C PRO A 159 17.60 -2.11 -9.87
N SER A 160 18.63 -2.58 -10.57
CA SER A 160 19.23 -3.90 -10.38
C SER A 160 18.34 -5.12 -10.73
N LYS A 161 17.15 -4.92 -11.30
CA LYS A 161 16.29 -6.01 -11.82
C LYS A 161 16.00 -5.83 -13.31
N ASN A 162 15.74 -6.94 -13.99
CA ASN A 162 15.40 -6.95 -15.42
C ASN A 162 13.88 -6.86 -15.69
N ILE A 163 13.09 -6.55 -14.67
CA ILE A 163 11.63 -6.43 -14.72
C ILE A 163 11.20 -4.99 -14.38
N THR A 164 10.02 -4.58 -14.85
CA THR A 164 9.43 -3.28 -14.55
C THR A 164 8.83 -3.22 -13.14
N TYR A 165 8.54 -2.01 -12.65
CA TYR A 165 7.87 -1.88 -11.35
C TYR A 165 6.52 -2.59 -11.35
N LEU A 166 5.74 -2.46 -12.44
CA LEU A 166 4.47 -3.15 -12.60
C LEU A 166 4.63 -4.67 -12.54
N GLU A 167 5.59 -5.21 -13.29
CA GLU A 167 5.89 -6.65 -13.28
C GLU A 167 6.34 -7.12 -11.89
N TYR A 168 7.11 -6.30 -11.17
CA TYR A 168 7.55 -6.61 -9.82
C TYR A 168 6.39 -6.65 -8.83
N PHE A 169 5.50 -5.67 -8.88
CA PHE A 169 4.33 -5.58 -8.01
C PHE A 169 3.28 -6.67 -8.28
N THR A 170 3.14 -7.08 -9.54
CA THR A 170 2.16 -8.09 -9.97
C THR A 170 2.72 -9.50 -9.99
N GLU A 171 4.05 -9.64 -9.88
CA GLU A 171 4.80 -10.89 -10.03
C GLU A 171 4.59 -11.59 -11.38
N GLU A 172 4.24 -10.83 -12.42
CA GLU A 172 3.96 -11.32 -13.75
C GLU A 172 4.78 -10.53 -14.79
N THR A 173 5.42 -11.26 -15.70
CA THR A 173 6.21 -10.67 -16.79
C THR A 173 5.33 -10.30 -17.98
N GLY A 174 5.55 -9.13 -18.56
CA GLY A 174 4.80 -8.64 -19.71
C GLY A 174 3.41 -8.10 -19.37
N THR A 175 3.11 -7.93 -18.07
CA THR A 175 1.86 -7.31 -17.61
C THR A 175 1.75 -5.90 -18.18
N LYS A 176 0.59 -5.59 -18.75
CA LYS A 176 0.25 -4.26 -19.24
C LYS A 176 -0.92 -3.71 -18.47
N LEU A 177 -0.93 -2.39 -18.32
CA LEU A 177 -2.09 -1.71 -17.78
C LEU A 177 -3.26 -1.86 -18.76
N PRO A 178 -4.49 -2.14 -18.29
CA PRO A 178 -5.65 -2.14 -19.17
C PRO A 178 -5.80 -0.74 -19.79
N THR A 179 -5.98 -0.67 -21.11
CA THR A 179 -6.11 0.60 -21.85
C THR A 179 -7.30 1.45 -21.40
N ASP A 180 -8.29 0.81 -20.78
CA ASP A 180 -9.53 1.45 -20.33
C ASP A 180 -9.39 2.07 -18.93
N VAL A 181 -8.27 1.82 -18.23
CA VAL A 181 -8.04 2.40 -16.91
C VAL A 181 -7.17 3.64 -17.03
N LEU A 182 -7.82 4.79 -17.05
CA LEU A 182 -7.15 6.08 -16.96
C LEU A 182 -6.85 6.39 -15.50
N ALA A 183 -5.63 6.12 -15.04
CA ALA A 183 -5.16 6.65 -13.77
C ALA A 183 -5.00 8.18 -13.92
N PRO A 184 -5.64 9.00 -13.07
CA PRO A 184 -5.44 10.43 -13.07
C PRO A 184 -3.98 10.73 -12.77
N PRO A 185 -3.40 11.72 -13.44
CA PRO A 185 -2.03 12.10 -13.19
C PRO A 185 -1.89 12.68 -11.78
N ILE A 186 -0.73 12.46 -11.19
CA ILE A 186 -0.35 13.01 -9.90
C ILE A 186 0.15 14.44 -10.10
N THR A 187 -0.35 15.38 -9.29
CA THR A 187 0.01 16.78 -9.40
C THR A 187 0.99 17.15 -8.30
N THR A 188 2.01 17.95 -8.62
CA THR A 188 3.03 18.33 -7.61
C THR A 188 2.58 19.45 -6.66
N ASP A 189 1.31 19.85 -6.70
CA ASP A 189 0.74 20.94 -5.88
C ASP A 189 0.33 20.50 -4.47
N GLN A 190 0.33 19.19 -4.19
CA GLN A 190 0.03 18.62 -2.89
C GLN A 190 1.07 17.55 -2.52
N ASP A 191 1.22 17.31 -1.23
CA ASP A 191 2.10 16.26 -0.72
C ASP A 191 1.37 14.90 -0.75
N TYR A 192 2.12 13.81 -0.82
CA TYR A 192 1.58 12.45 -0.94
C TYR A 192 2.12 11.54 0.15
N VAL A 193 1.42 10.43 0.36
CA VAL A 193 1.82 9.35 1.25
C VAL A 193 1.86 8.04 0.48
N ILE A 194 2.90 7.25 0.73
CA ILE A 194 3.01 5.87 0.27
C ILE A 194 2.63 4.99 1.43
N LEU A 195 1.56 4.25 1.22
CA LEU A 195 0.88 3.50 2.25
C LEU A 195 0.77 2.05 1.83
N PHE A 196 1.07 1.14 2.73
CA PHE A 196 0.79 -0.27 2.58
C PHE A 196 -0.40 -0.64 3.43
N MET A 197 -1.38 -1.31 2.84
CA MET A 197 -2.62 -1.70 3.49
C MET A 197 -2.79 -3.20 3.42
N GLY A 198 -3.18 -3.80 4.53
CA GLY A 198 -3.75 -5.13 4.57
C GLY A 198 -5.25 -5.05 4.76
N ILE A 199 -5.97 -5.93 4.07
CA ILE A 199 -7.36 -6.25 4.32
C ILE A 199 -7.41 -7.73 4.68
N GLU A 200 -7.94 -8.04 5.86
CA GLU A 200 -8.31 -9.40 6.22
C GLU A 200 -9.70 -9.69 5.62
N GLY A 201 -9.80 -10.79 4.88
CA GLY A 201 -11.07 -11.30 4.39
C GLY A 201 -11.49 -12.48 5.27
N ASP A 202 -12.73 -12.48 5.76
CA ASP A 202 -13.35 -13.74 6.16
C ASP A 202 -13.51 -14.64 4.91
N GLU A 203 -13.72 -15.95 5.10
CA GLU A 203 -13.68 -17.04 4.09
C GLU A 203 -14.57 -16.87 2.82
N TRP A 204 -15.23 -15.74 2.64
CA TRP A 204 -16.26 -15.55 1.65
C TRP A 204 -16.05 -14.26 0.86
N TRP A 205 -15.81 -14.37 -0.45
CA TRP A 205 -15.63 -13.23 -1.36
C TRP A 205 -16.95 -12.45 -1.67
N GLU A 206 -18.10 -12.91 -1.18
CA GLU A 206 -19.41 -12.30 -1.48
C GLU A 206 -19.71 -10.96 -0.77
N PRO A 207 -19.26 -10.70 0.48
CA PRO A 207 -19.46 -9.40 1.11
C PRO A 207 -18.54 -8.31 0.56
N TRP A 208 -17.33 -8.63 0.08
CA TRP A 208 -16.36 -7.63 -0.38
C TRP A 208 -16.89 -6.79 -1.55
N TRP A 209 -17.67 -7.36 -2.46
CA TRP A 209 -18.30 -6.59 -3.55
C TRP A 209 -19.41 -5.65 -3.04
N HIS A 210 -20.09 -6.00 -1.95
CA HIS A 210 -21.18 -5.23 -1.37
C HIS A 210 -20.70 -4.21 -0.32
N ASP A 211 -19.63 -4.50 0.41
CA ASP A 211 -19.04 -3.60 1.39
C ASP A 211 -18.01 -2.63 0.77
N LEU A 212 -17.34 -2.94 -0.34
CA LEU A 212 -16.67 -1.88 -1.12
C LEU A 212 -17.68 -0.89 -1.70
N GLN A 213 -18.91 -1.34 -1.98
CA GLN A 213 -20.00 -0.45 -2.38
C GLN A 213 -20.59 0.34 -1.19
N ALA A 214 -20.61 -0.24 0.02
CA ALA A 214 -21.22 0.36 1.20
C ALA A 214 -20.24 1.23 2.03
N ILE A 215 -18.95 0.91 2.04
CA ILE A 215 -17.86 1.73 2.60
C ILE A 215 -17.50 2.83 1.58
N GLY A 216 -18.47 3.71 1.35
CA GLY A 216 -18.23 5.15 1.16
C GLY A 216 -17.33 5.60 0.00
N GLY A 217 -17.58 5.18 -1.24
CA GLY A 217 -17.15 5.94 -2.42
C GLY A 217 -15.78 5.60 -3.04
N LEU A 218 -15.24 4.41 -2.76
CA LEU A 218 -14.01 3.87 -3.39
C LEU A 218 -14.27 2.94 -4.59
N THR A 219 -15.45 2.99 -5.21
CA THR A 219 -15.84 1.98 -6.22
C THR A 219 -15.38 2.24 -7.65
N ALA A 220 -14.89 3.42 -8.04
CA ALA A 220 -14.41 3.58 -9.43
C ALA A 220 -13.31 4.64 -9.63
N GLY A 221 -12.25 4.58 -8.82
CA GLY A 221 -11.04 5.38 -9.04
C GLY A 221 -9.76 4.57 -8.89
N SER A 222 -9.62 3.74 -7.86
CA SER A 222 -8.38 3.01 -7.60
C SER A 222 -8.15 1.92 -8.65
N LEU A 223 -7.07 2.06 -9.40
CA LEU A 223 -6.59 1.05 -10.33
C LEU A 223 -6.00 -0.09 -9.49
N PHE A 224 -6.80 -1.14 -9.26
CA PHE A 224 -6.35 -2.37 -8.63
C PHE A 224 -5.53 -3.19 -9.62
N LEU A 225 -4.21 -3.10 -9.53
CA LEU A 225 -3.28 -4.01 -10.17
C LEU A 225 -3.17 -5.24 -9.28
N ALA A 226 -4.21 -6.06 -9.30
CA ALA A 226 -4.15 -7.40 -8.74
C ALA A 226 -3.50 -8.33 -9.77
N GLY A 227 -2.42 -9.01 -9.38
CA GLY A 227 -1.80 -10.04 -10.22
C GLY A 227 -2.79 -11.18 -10.53
N PRO A 228 -2.73 -11.80 -11.73
CA PRO A 228 -3.76 -12.71 -12.25
C PRO A 228 -3.96 -14.01 -11.47
N LYS A 229 -3.05 -14.37 -10.55
CA LYS A 229 -3.27 -15.50 -9.63
C LYS A 229 -4.51 -15.29 -8.73
N ALA A 230 -4.93 -14.04 -8.53
CA ALA A 230 -6.21 -13.70 -7.91
C ALA A 230 -7.26 -13.20 -8.94
N THR A 231 -6.85 -12.46 -9.98
CA THR A 231 -7.77 -11.74 -10.90
C THR A 231 -8.27 -12.53 -12.11
N GLY A 232 -7.59 -13.60 -12.53
CA GLY A 232 -7.95 -14.34 -13.76
C GLY A 232 -9.35 -14.98 -13.72
N ALA A 233 -9.82 -15.35 -12.53
CA ALA A 233 -11.18 -15.85 -12.31
C ALA A 233 -12.20 -14.73 -12.04
N LEU A 234 -11.75 -13.61 -11.45
CA LEU A 234 -12.59 -12.54 -10.91
C LEU A 234 -13.18 -11.62 -11.98
N TYR A 235 -12.36 -11.16 -12.94
CA TYR A 235 -12.84 -10.22 -13.97
C TYR A 235 -13.75 -10.89 -15.02
N LYS A 236 -13.47 -12.16 -15.39
CA LYS A 236 -14.33 -12.91 -16.32
C LYS A 236 -15.68 -13.30 -15.69
N GLY A 237 -15.73 -13.48 -14.36
CA GLY A 237 -16.97 -13.76 -13.63
C GLY A 237 -17.80 -12.50 -13.38
N ALA A 238 -17.21 -11.46 -12.78
CA ALA A 238 -17.93 -10.26 -12.35
C ALA A 238 -18.52 -9.46 -13.53
N PHE A 239 -17.78 -9.30 -14.63
CA PHE A 239 -18.29 -8.57 -15.80
C PHE A 239 -19.36 -9.34 -16.57
N LYS A 240 -19.29 -10.68 -16.56
CA LYS A 240 -20.31 -11.55 -17.18
C LYS A 240 -21.59 -11.59 -16.36
N VAL A 241 -21.51 -11.54 -15.02
CA VAL A 241 -22.66 -11.48 -14.11
C VAL A 241 -23.33 -10.10 -14.12
N ALA A 242 -22.55 -9.01 -14.14
CA ALA A 242 -23.09 -7.65 -14.24
C ALA A 242 -23.80 -7.41 -15.59
N SER A 243 -23.19 -7.85 -16.70
CA SER A 243 -23.80 -7.71 -18.03
C SER A 243 -24.97 -8.67 -18.27
N SER A 244 -24.95 -9.90 -17.72
CA SER A 244 -26.10 -10.81 -17.81
C SER A 244 -27.27 -10.35 -16.96
N ASN A 245 -27.03 -9.79 -15.77
CA ASN A 245 -28.09 -9.31 -14.89
C ASN A 245 -28.74 -8.02 -15.38
N ILE A 246 -28.05 -7.13 -16.11
CA ILE A 246 -28.70 -5.97 -16.75
C ILE A 246 -29.74 -6.42 -17.80
N ALA A 247 -29.43 -7.48 -18.56
CA ALA A 247 -30.37 -8.07 -19.50
C ALA A 247 -31.55 -8.77 -18.79
N THR A 248 -31.33 -9.38 -17.62
CA THR A 248 -32.40 -10.00 -16.82
C THR A 248 -33.27 -8.98 -16.08
N ILE A 249 -32.69 -7.89 -15.56
CA ILE A 249 -33.40 -6.82 -14.85
C ILE A 249 -34.37 -6.09 -15.79
N SER A 250 -34.00 -5.88 -17.06
CA SER A 250 -34.93 -5.34 -18.07
C SER A 250 -36.16 -6.22 -18.35
N ARG A 251 -36.10 -7.51 -18.00
CA ARG A 251 -37.22 -8.47 -18.14
C ARG A 251 -38.07 -8.62 -16.88
N VAL A 252 -37.62 -8.13 -15.72
CA VAL A 252 -38.40 -8.14 -14.47
C VAL A 252 -39.34 -6.93 -14.38
N VAL A 253 -39.01 -5.82 -15.05
CA VAL A 253 -39.83 -4.59 -15.06
C VAL A 253 -41.27 -4.82 -15.56
N PRO A 254 -41.52 -5.57 -16.65
CA PRO A 254 -42.89 -5.83 -17.10
C PRO A 254 -43.68 -6.76 -16.16
N ALA A 255 -43.01 -7.54 -15.31
CA ALA A 255 -43.64 -8.52 -14.43
C ALA A 255 -44.12 -7.90 -13.10
N VAL A 256 -43.53 -6.79 -12.65
CA VAL A 256 -43.98 -6.07 -11.43
C VAL A 256 -45.21 -5.21 -11.73
N GLU A 257 -45.35 -4.73 -12.97
CA GLU A 257 -46.45 -3.87 -13.40
C GLU A 257 -47.81 -4.59 -13.46
N SER A 258 -47.79 -5.92 -13.55
CA SER A 258 -48.99 -6.78 -13.55
C SER A 258 -49.40 -7.30 -12.15
N SER A 259 -48.64 -6.98 -11.09
CA SER A 259 -49.03 -7.35 -9.72
C SER A 259 -50.21 -6.48 -9.24
N ALA A 260 -51.28 -7.13 -8.76
CA ALA A 260 -52.51 -6.47 -8.31
C ALA A 260 -52.40 -5.89 -6.89
N ASP A 261 -51.28 -6.08 -6.20
CA ASP A 261 -51.10 -5.63 -4.82
C ASP A 261 -50.59 -4.17 -4.77
N PRO A 262 -51.41 -3.22 -4.27
CA PRO A 262 -51.05 -1.80 -4.22
C PRO A 262 -49.87 -1.52 -3.27
N VAL A 263 -49.61 -2.39 -2.28
CA VAL A 263 -48.49 -2.23 -1.34
C VAL A 263 -47.16 -2.51 -2.04
N ILE A 264 -47.10 -3.59 -2.84
CA ILE A 264 -45.91 -3.96 -3.62
C ILE A 264 -45.61 -2.89 -4.67
N LYS A 265 -46.64 -2.35 -5.33
CA LYS A 265 -46.50 -1.30 -6.34
C LYS A 265 -45.93 -0.01 -5.75
N THR A 266 -46.37 0.37 -4.54
CA THR A 266 -45.89 1.58 -3.85
C THR A 266 -44.44 1.44 -3.37
N PHE A 267 -44.05 0.24 -2.91
CA PHE A 267 -42.69 -0.04 -2.46
C PHE A 267 -41.70 -0.08 -3.64
N ALA A 268 -42.09 -0.73 -4.75
CA ALA A 268 -41.28 -0.80 -5.97
C ALA A 268 -41.02 0.57 -6.59
N ILE A 269 -42.04 1.44 -6.66
CA ILE A 269 -41.89 2.81 -7.20
C ILE A 269 -40.95 3.64 -6.33
N LYS A 270 -41.06 3.58 -4.99
CA LYS A 270 -40.19 4.34 -4.09
C LYS A 270 -38.74 3.85 -4.09
N ALA A 271 -38.53 2.54 -4.14
CA ALA A 271 -37.20 1.95 -4.25
C ALA A 271 -36.52 2.27 -5.59
N TRP A 272 -37.29 2.41 -6.66
CA TRP A 272 -36.75 2.65 -8.01
C TRP A 272 -36.09 4.02 -8.18
N TRP A 273 -36.53 5.07 -7.47
CA TRP A 273 -35.85 6.38 -7.48
C TRP A 273 -34.55 6.38 -6.67
N LEU A 274 -34.42 5.50 -5.67
CA LEU A 274 -33.21 5.40 -4.86
C LEU A 274 -32.05 4.76 -5.62
N ILE A 275 -32.32 3.88 -6.60
CA ILE A 275 -31.28 3.20 -7.39
C ILE A 275 -30.46 4.18 -8.27
N PRO A 276 -31.07 5.06 -9.10
CA PRO A 276 -30.31 6.03 -9.89
C PRO A 276 -29.72 7.13 -9.02
N ILE A 277 -30.32 7.51 -7.88
CA ILE A 277 -29.68 8.43 -6.92
C ILE A 277 -28.43 7.78 -6.32
N PHE A 278 -28.52 6.53 -5.85
CA PHE A 278 -27.39 5.77 -5.33
C PHE A 278 -26.30 5.61 -6.40
N MET A 279 -26.66 5.23 -7.62
CA MET A 279 -25.71 5.14 -8.74
C MET A 279 -25.12 6.50 -9.14
N ALA A 280 -25.89 7.58 -9.13
CA ALA A 280 -25.39 8.93 -9.42
C ALA A 280 -24.47 9.45 -8.31
N THR A 281 -24.77 9.16 -7.03
CA THR A 281 -23.88 9.47 -5.92
C THR A 281 -22.59 8.68 -6.00
N GLN A 282 -22.65 7.39 -6.33
CA GLN A 282 -21.45 6.56 -6.57
C GLN A 282 -20.63 7.13 -7.74
N LEU A 283 -21.26 7.44 -8.89
CA LEU A 283 -20.59 8.04 -10.05
C LEU A 283 -20.00 9.43 -9.77
N GLY A 284 -20.60 10.23 -8.88
CA GLY A 284 -20.11 11.55 -8.47
C GLY A 284 -18.89 11.48 -7.54
N THR A 285 -18.87 10.54 -6.59
CA THR A 285 -17.74 10.33 -5.67
C THR A 285 -16.56 9.63 -6.34
N ASN A 286 -16.83 8.81 -7.36
CA ASN A 286 -15.82 8.02 -8.08
C ASN A 286 -14.78 8.84 -8.86
N ARG A 287 -14.99 10.15 -9.04
CA ARG A 287 -14.07 10.99 -9.82
C ARG A 287 -12.83 11.44 -9.06
N TRP A 288 -12.71 11.14 -7.76
CA TRP A 288 -11.83 11.91 -6.89
C TRP A 288 -10.61 11.19 -6.30
N ASN A 289 -10.53 9.86 -6.25
CA ASN A 289 -9.36 9.20 -5.65
C ASN A 289 -8.99 7.91 -6.36
N SER A 290 -8.10 8.04 -7.35
CA SER A 290 -7.45 6.89 -7.97
C SER A 290 -6.06 6.71 -7.38
N ALA A 291 -5.93 5.78 -6.45
CA ALA A 291 -4.62 5.28 -6.07
C ALA A 291 -4.10 4.35 -7.18
N ILE A 292 -2.82 4.44 -7.49
CA ILE A 292 -2.10 3.32 -8.13
C ILE A 292 -1.97 2.27 -7.04
N VAL A 293 -2.63 1.14 -7.23
CA VAL A 293 -2.66 0.06 -6.24
C VAL A 293 -1.98 -1.15 -6.83
N ALA A 294 -0.89 -1.57 -6.23
CA ALA A 294 -0.33 -2.91 -6.45
C ALA A 294 -0.88 -3.82 -5.36
N SER A 295 -1.47 -4.96 -5.72
CA SER A 295 -2.07 -5.86 -4.74
C SER A 295 -1.67 -7.33 -4.93
N HIS A 296 -1.48 -8.01 -3.81
CA HIS A 296 -1.26 -9.44 -3.72
C HIS A 296 -2.31 -10.03 -2.76
N CYS A 297 -3.15 -10.91 -3.28
CA CYS A 297 -4.09 -11.67 -2.47
C CYS A 297 -3.65 -13.13 -2.48
N ASN A 298 -3.24 -13.63 -1.32
CA ASN A 298 -2.87 -15.03 -1.17
C ASN A 298 -4.12 -15.81 -0.71
N GLN A 299 -4.47 -16.85 -1.47
CA GLN A 299 -5.63 -17.72 -1.18
C GLN A 299 -5.46 -18.45 0.15
N GLU A 300 -4.22 -18.72 0.58
CA GLU A 300 -3.94 -19.41 1.83
C GLU A 300 -4.10 -18.49 3.06
N THR A 301 -3.78 -17.20 2.93
CA THR A 301 -3.73 -16.27 4.08
C THR A 301 -4.96 -15.37 4.19
N LYS A 302 -6.08 -15.73 3.54
CA LYS A 302 -7.40 -15.06 3.65
C LYS A 302 -7.32 -13.51 3.66
N GLY A 303 -6.49 -12.93 2.80
CA GLY A 303 -6.25 -11.49 2.86
C GLY A 303 -5.58 -10.94 1.62
N CYS A 304 -5.77 -9.64 1.42
CA CYS A 304 -5.17 -8.89 0.34
C CYS A 304 -4.26 -7.80 0.92
N MET A 305 -3.05 -7.72 0.39
CA MET A 305 -2.06 -6.72 0.75
C MET A 305 -1.84 -5.81 -0.44
N GLN A 306 -1.77 -4.50 -0.22
CA GLN A 306 -1.58 -3.55 -1.30
C GLN A 306 -0.75 -2.32 -0.93
N VAL A 307 0.06 -1.84 -1.87
CA VAL A 307 0.75 -0.55 -1.75
C VAL A 307 0.04 0.50 -2.60
N MET A 308 -0.15 1.69 -2.03
CA MET A 308 -0.91 2.79 -2.57
C MET A 308 -0.14 4.10 -2.46
N LEU A 309 -0.34 4.96 -3.45
CA LEU A 309 0.07 6.36 -3.39
C LEU A 309 -1.18 7.23 -3.28
N LEU A 310 -1.29 7.96 -2.17
CA LEU A 310 -2.46 8.76 -1.84
C LEU A 310 -2.06 10.21 -1.52
N PRO A 311 -2.91 11.21 -1.79
CA PRO A 311 -2.72 12.55 -1.26
C PRO A 311 -2.60 12.54 0.27
N MET A 312 -1.71 13.36 0.82
CA MET A 312 -1.49 13.47 2.27
C MET A 312 -2.58 14.34 2.92
N ASN A 313 -3.83 13.87 2.87
CA ASN A 313 -4.96 14.52 3.54
C ASN A 313 -5.89 13.48 4.20
N ALA A 314 -6.57 13.91 5.27
CA ALA A 314 -7.43 13.02 6.05
C ALA A 314 -8.59 12.43 5.23
N SER A 315 -9.09 13.16 4.23
CA SER A 315 -10.16 12.69 3.34
C SER A 315 -9.73 11.57 2.39
N ALA A 316 -8.46 11.48 2.04
CA ALA A 316 -7.91 10.41 1.21
C ALA A 316 -7.47 9.20 2.04
N ILE A 317 -6.87 9.44 3.21
CA ILE A 317 -6.33 8.37 4.07
C ILE A 317 -7.43 7.71 4.92
N GLY A 318 -8.32 8.50 5.53
CA GLY A 318 -9.31 8.03 6.49
C GLY A 318 -10.25 6.93 5.98
N PRO A 319 -10.81 7.05 4.75
CA PRO A 319 -11.66 6.00 4.18
C PRO A 319 -10.92 4.70 3.86
N VAL A 320 -9.60 4.80 3.62
CA VAL A 320 -8.77 3.66 3.22
C VAL A 320 -8.19 2.95 4.43
N CYS A 321 -7.90 3.66 5.51
CA CYS A 321 -7.15 3.15 6.66
C CYS A 321 -7.91 3.36 7.96
N SER A 322 -8.43 2.27 8.51
CA SER A 322 -9.07 2.30 9.83
C SER A 322 -8.06 2.40 10.97
N THR A 323 -6.89 1.77 10.82
CA THR A 323 -5.82 1.75 11.83
C THR A 323 -4.48 1.99 11.15
N ILE A 324 -3.65 2.85 11.75
CA ILE A 324 -2.27 3.11 11.29
C ILE A 324 -1.31 2.52 12.33
N GLU A 325 -0.50 1.53 11.93
CA GLU A 325 0.48 0.85 12.79
C GLU A 325 1.90 1.44 12.71
N SER A 326 2.16 2.37 11.79
CA SER A 326 3.49 2.97 11.62
C SER A 326 3.86 3.96 12.73
N ILE A 327 5.16 4.02 13.06
CA ILE A 327 5.71 5.02 13.96
C ILE A 327 5.95 6.31 13.15
N PRO A 328 5.47 7.47 13.63
CA PRO A 328 5.61 8.75 12.94
C PRO A 328 7.06 9.18 12.74
#